data_AF-A0AAU6TPE1-F1
#
_entry.id   AF-A0AAU6TPE1-F1
#
_cell.length_a   1.000
_cell.length_b   1.000
_cell.length_c   1.000
_cell.angle_alpha   90.00
_cell.angle_beta   90.00
_cell.angle_gamma   90.00
#
_symmetry.space_group_name_H-M   'P 1'
#
loop_
_entity.id
_entity.type
_entity.pdbx_description
1 polymer ?
#
loop_
_entity_poly.entity_id
_entity_poly.type
_entity_poly.pdbx_seq_one_letter_code
_entity_poly.pdbx_strand_id
1 'polypeptide(L)'
;MNTYENLVVEKIISHSDDRVDLAIIKTNLDLTHYLTKTTIVGSPEGFIQTDHIEIGGHLDDWIGDELVLSKVLLMGYPPIPFSNGPVLLASEGEVNAVVDKYNGPHPHFIISNMGRGGYSGGPVLSEYGFLLGVLTESLVANNQSEELGYSSAISVEPLLVLLQENGVYPGKNK
;
A
#
# COMPACT_ATOMS: atom_id res chain seq x y z
N MET A 1 -1.27 9.63 32.23
CA MET A 1 -1.39 8.17 32.15
C MET A 1 -2.22 7.91 30.91
N ASN A 2 -1.57 7.74 29.75
CA ASN A 2 -2.28 7.58 28.48
C ASN A 2 -2.87 6.18 28.44
N THR A 3 -4.19 6.09 28.56
CA THR A 3 -4.96 4.95 28.05
C THR A 3 -4.75 4.92 26.54
N TYR A 4 -3.84 4.07 26.07
CA TYR A 4 -3.93 3.60 24.70
C TYR A 4 -5.27 2.87 24.61
N GLU A 5 -6.23 3.41 23.86
CA GLU A 5 -7.34 2.56 23.41
C GLU A 5 -6.69 1.41 22.64
N ASN A 6 -7.01 0.18 23.05
CA ASN A 6 -6.53 -0.98 22.30
C ASN A 6 -7.08 -0.87 20.88
N LEU A 7 -6.22 -1.02 19.88
CA LEU A 7 -6.64 -1.13 18.49
C LEU A 7 -7.49 -2.40 18.36
N VAL A 8 -8.73 -2.24 17.91
CA VAL A 8 -9.70 -3.30 17.70
C VAL A 8 -10.02 -3.38 16.23
N VAL A 9 -9.95 -4.59 15.68
CA VAL A 9 -10.47 -4.89 14.35
C VAL A 9 -11.98 -5.10 14.46
N GLU A 10 -12.74 -4.23 13.81
CA GLU A 10 -14.21 -4.27 13.81
C GLU A 10 -14.75 -5.17 12.69
N LYS A 11 -14.09 -5.14 11.53
CA LYS A 11 -14.50 -5.90 10.34
C LYS A 11 -13.30 -6.16 9.44
N ILE A 12 -13.25 -7.35 8.86
CA ILE A 12 -12.35 -7.70 7.76
C ILE A 12 -13.23 -7.97 6.55
N ILE A 13 -12.89 -7.36 5.41
CA ILE A 13 -13.57 -7.51 4.14
C ILE A 13 -12.54 -8.07 3.17
N SER A 14 -12.77 -9.28 2.69
CA SER A 14 -11.94 -9.92 1.68
C SER A 14 -12.61 -9.81 0.32
N HIS A 15 -11.81 -9.84 -0.75
CA HIS A 15 -12.31 -9.90 -2.11
C HIS A 15 -13.10 -11.21 -2.34
N SER A 16 -14.13 -11.17 -3.18
CA SER A 16 -14.95 -12.34 -3.50
C SER A 16 -14.22 -13.34 -4.41
N ASP A 17 -13.35 -12.82 -5.28
CA ASP A 17 -12.35 -13.58 -6.05
C ASP A 17 -11.11 -13.88 -5.18
N ASP A 18 -10.82 -15.16 -4.96
CA ASP A 18 -9.72 -15.67 -4.13
C ASP A 18 -8.33 -15.50 -4.77
N ARG A 19 -8.29 -15.09 -6.04
CA ARG A 19 -7.04 -14.76 -6.75
C ARG A 19 -6.57 -13.33 -6.47
N VAL A 20 -7.42 -12.51 -5.86
CA VAL A 20 -7.11 -11.11 -5.52
C VAL A 20 -6.57 -11.04 -4.10
N ASP A 21 -5.27 -10.79 -3.99
CA ASP A 21 -4.56 -10.68 -2.71
C ASP A 21 -4.74 -9.29 -2.09
N LEU A 22 -5.97 -8.98 -1.69
CA LEU A 22 -6.34 -7.71 -1.06
C LEU A 22 -7.48 -7.88 -0.06
N ALA A 23 -7.38 -7.15 1.06
CA ALA A 23 -8.44 -7.08 2.06
C ALA A 23 -8.51 -5.68 2.68
N ILE A 24 -9.70 -5.28 3.12
CA ILE A 24 -9.93 -4.06 3.89
C ILE A 24 -10.14 -4.43 5.35
N ILE A 25 -9.42 -3.76 6.24
CA ILE A 25 -9.56 -3.91 7.68
C ILE A 25 -10.17 -2.62 8.24
N LYS A 26 -11.38 -2.72 8.80
CA LYS A 26 -12.00 -1.66 9.56
C LYS A 26 -11.57 -1.77 11.02
N THR A 27 -11.08 -0.67 11.59
CA THR A 27 -10.65 -0.61 12.98
C THR A 27 -11.25 0.60 13.68
N ASN A 28 -11.12 0.66 15.01
CA ASN A 28 -11.42 1.84 15.81
C ASN A 28 -10.29 2.88 15.84
N LEU A 29 -9.32 2.82 14.91
CA LEU A 29 -8.20 3.76 14.88
C LEU A 29 -8.69 5.20 14.71
N ASP A 30 -8.34 6.05 15.68
CA ASP A 30 -8.63 7.49 15.63
C ASP A 30 -7.34 8.31 15.43
N LEU A 31 -7.27 9.03 14.32
CA LEU A 31 -6.15 9.91 13.98
C LEU A 31 -6.38 11.36 14.44
N THR A 32 -7.47 11.67 15.15
CA THR A 32 -7.77 13.03 15.65
C THR A 32 -6.63 13.58 16.51
N HIS A 33 -6.03 12.76 17.38
CA HIS A 33 -4.90 13.19 18.18
C HIS A 33 -3.70 13.57 17.29
N TYR A 34 -3.38 12.73 16.30
CA TYR A 34 -2.34 13.04 15.32
C TYR A 34 -2.64 14.38 14.63
N LEU A 35 -3.81 14.53 14.03
CA LEU A 35 -4.22 15.71 13.27
C LEU A 35 -4.27 17.02 14.07
N THR A 36 -4.65 16.97 15.35
CA THR A 36 -4.96 18.19 16.13
C THR A 36 -3.96 18.50 17.23
N LYS A 37 -3.14 17.53 17.65
CA LYS A 37 -2.21 17.66 18.79
C LYS A 37 -0.75 17.45 18.41
N THR A 38 -0.45 17.05 17.17
CA THR A 38 0.93 16.86 16.71
C THR A 38 1.37 18.06 15.87
N THR A 39 2.54 18.60 16.19
CA THR A 39 3.20 19.61 15.36
C THR A 39 4.33 18.93 14.58
N ILE A 40 4.25 18.96 13.25
CA ILE A 40 5.33 18.50 12.39
C ILE A 40 6.35 19.62 12.27
N VAL A 41 7.53 19.41 12.85
CA VAL A 41 8.63 20.39 12.83
C VAL A 41 9.32 20.34 11.47
N GLY A 42 9.56 21.50 10.87
CA GLY A 42 10.24 21.60 9.58
C GLY A 42 9.38 21.18 8.39
N SER A 43 8.05 21.24 8.53
CA SER A 43 7.16 21.03 7.40
C SER A 43 7.40 22.09 6.30
N PRO A 44 7.38 21.70 5.02
CA PRO A 44 7.51 22.66 3.92
C PRO A 44 6.33 23.63 3.89
N GLU A 45 6.52 24.78 3.24
CA GLU A 45 5.45 25.74 3.01
C GLU A 45 4.27 25.07 2.28
N GLY A 46 3.06 25.30 2.76
CA GLY A 46 1.85 24.68 2.19
C GLY A 46 1.63 23.22 2.60
N PHE A 47 2.43 22.65 3.51
CA PHE A 47 2.17 21.32 4.05
C PHE A 47 0.81 21.23 4.74
N ILE A 48 0.00 20.25 4.32
CA ILE A 48 -1.28 19.93 4.92
C ILE A 48 -1.16 18.54 5.54
N GLN A 49 -1.35 18.45 6.86
CA GLN A 49 -1.39 17.18 7.54
C GLN A 49 -2.65 16.40 7.12
N THR A 50 -2.48 15.13 6.75
CA THR A 50 -3.55 14.26 6.23
C THR A 50 -3.65 12.98 7.05
N ASP A 51 -4.85 12.43 7.18
CA ASP A 51 -5.18 11.16 7.83
C ASP A 51 -5.36 10.00 6.85
N HIS A 52 -5.19 10.26 5.55
CA HIS A 52 -5.33 9.27 4.50
C HIS A 52 -4.40 9.56 3.33
N ILE A 53 -4.25 8.54 2.48
CA ILE A 53 -3.61 8.62 1.17
C ILE A 53 -4.75 8.68 0.14
N GLU A 54 -4.65 9.59 -0.83
CA GLU A 54 -5.57 9.63 -1.97
C GLU A 54 -5.38 8.39 -2.84
N ILE A 55 -6.47 7.76 -3.28
CA ILE A 55 -6.38 6.55 -4.12
C ILE A 55 -6.20 6.99 -5.56
N GLY A 56 -5.27 6.38 -6.30
CA GLY A 56 -5.10 6.66 -7.73
C GLY A 56 -6.37 6.38 -8.53
N GLY A 57 -6.58 7.15 -9.60
CA GLY A 57 -7.74 6.99 -10.51
C GLY A 57 -7.47 6.10 -11.73
N HIS A 58 -6.34 5.38 -11.76
CA HIS A 58 -6.01 4.48 -12.86
C HIS A 58 -6.84 3.20 -12.74
N LEU A 59 -7.46 2.81 -13.84
CA LEU A 59 -8.20 1.57 -13.99
C LEU A 59 -7.38 0.61 -14.82
N ASP A 60 -7.55 -0.69 -14.61
CA ASP A 60 -6.74 -1.75 -15.18
C ASP A 60 -6.72 -1.72 -16.72
N ASP A 61 -7.81 -1.29 -17.35
CA ASP A 61 -7.91 -1.14 -18.80
C ASP A 61 -7.11 0.05 -19.36
N TRP A 62 -6.68 0.96 -18.48
CA TRP A 62 -5.93 2.18 -18.81
C TRP A 62 -4.51 2.21 -18.26
N ILE A 63 -4.06 1.17 -17.55
CA ILE A 63 -2.67 1.06 -17.09
C ILE A 63 -1.82 0.50 -18.22
N GLY A 64 -0.90 1.31 -18.72
CA GLY A 64 0.14 0.92 -19.66
C GLY A 64 1.53 1.24 -19.13
N ASP A 65 2.48 1.46 -20.05
CA ASP A 65 3.87 1.73 -19.71
C ASP A 65 4.12 3.18 -19.23
N GLU A 66 3.09 4.03 -19.16
CA GLU A 66 3.23 5.46 -18.83
C GLU A 66 3.74 5.74 -17.41
N LEU A 67 3.62 4.78 -16.50
CA LEU A 67 4.13 4.88 -15.13
C LEU A 67 5.50 4.22 -14.96
N VAL A 68 6.07 3.61 -16.01
CA VAL A 68 7.41 3.01 -15.96
C VAL A 68 8.46 4.10 -15.77
N LEU A 69 9.42 3.83 -14.87
CA LEU A 69 10.41 4.77 -14.32
C LEU A 69 9.84 5.88 -13.43
N SER A 70 8.52 5.93 -13.18
CA SER A 70 7.99 6.80 -12.14
C SER A 70 8.53 6.39 -10.78
N LYS A 71 8.90 7.39 -9.98
CA LYS A 71 9.40 7.16 -8.63
C LYS A 71 8.26 6.76 -7.71
N VAL A 72 8.59 5.89 -6.76
CA VAL A 72 7.67 5.43 -5.73
C VAL A 72 8.30 5.42 -4.34
N LEU A 73 7.46 5.63 -3.33
CA LEU A 73 7.80 5.46 -1.92
C LEU A 73 7.01 4.28 -1.35
N LEU A 74 7.72 3.30 -0.79
CA LEU A 74 7.14 2.11 -0.17
C LEU A 74 7.36 2.14 1.33
N MET A 75 6.40 1.64 2.09
CA MET A 75 6.50 1.55 3.56
C MET A 75 5.98 0.20 4.06
N GLY A 76 6.66 -0.38 5.05
CA GLY A 76 6.26 -1.65 5.66
C GLY A 76 7.01 -1.93 6.96
N TYR A 77 6.81 -3.13 7.51
CA TYR A 77 7.45 -3.60 8.74
C TYR A 77 8.25 -4.90 8.49
N PRO A 78 9.23 -4.90 7.57
CA PRO A 78 10.08 -6.06 7.35
C PRO A 78 10.91 -6.38 8.61
N PRO A 79 11.16 -7.65 8.93
CA PRO A 79 12.06 -8.02 10.01
C PRO A 79 13.46 -7.46 9.79
N ILE A 80 13.94 -6.64 10.73
CA ILE A 80 15.30 -6.09 10.71
C ILE A 80 16.18 -6.86 11.70
N PRO A 81 17.23 -7.56 11.23
CA PRO A 81 18.19 -8.22 12.12
C PRO A 81 18.71 -7.26 13.18
N PHE A 82 18.78 -7.73 14.43
CA PHE A 82 19.22 -6.95 15.59
C PHE A 82 18.31 -5.78 16.01
N SER A 83 17.13 -5.62 15.42
CA SER A 83 16.09 -4.73 15.95
C SER A 83 15.37 -5.38 17.14
N ASN A 84 15.00 -4.58 18.13
CA ASN A 84 14.26 -5.03 19.32
C ASN A 84 12.73 -5.04 19.11
N GLY A 85 12.26 -4.77 17.90
CA GLY A 85 10.83 -4.74 17.57
C GLY A 85 10.55 -4.40 16.10
N PRO A 86 9.27 -4.39 15.70
CA PRO A 86 8.87 -3.94 14.37
C PRO A 86 9.19 -2.45 14.23
N VAL A 87 9.85 -2.09 13.13
CA VAL A 87 10.17 -0.71 12.77
C VAL A 87 9.59 -0.45 11.39
N LEU A 88 8.93 0.69 11.23
CA LEU A 88 8.47 1.14 9.93
C LEU A 88 9.70 1.43 9.06
N LEU A 89 9.90 0.65 8.01
CA LEU A 89 10.94 0.88 7.02
C LEU A 89 10.32 1.54 5.79
N ALA A 90 10.83 2.73 5.45
CA ALA A 90 10.53 3.41 4.20
C ALA A 90 11.67 3.17 3.19
N SER A 91 11.31 2.92 1.93
CA SER A 91 12.26 2.77 0.82
C SER A 91 11.74 3.53 -0.40
N GLU A 92 12.64 4.17 -1.12
CA GLU A 92 12.34 4.69 -2.46
C GLU A 92 12.61 3.60 -3.51
N GLY A 93 11.94 3.69 -4.65
CA GLY A 93 12.12 2.83 -5.81
C GLY A 93 11.51 3.45 -7.07
N GLU A 94 11.43 2.65 -8.13
CA GLU A 94 10.85 3.00 -9.42
C GLU A 94 9.95 1.86 -9.89
N VAL A 95 8.93 2.19 -10.67
CA VAL A 95 8.16 1.20 -11.42
C VAL A 95 9.03 0.71 -12.58
N ASN A 96 9.35 -0.58 -12.58
CA ASN A 96 10.19 -1.19 -13.61
C ASN A 96 9.37 -1.75 -14.78
N ALA A 97 8.15 -2.20 -14.51
CA ALA A 97 7.26 -2.78 -15.50
C ALA A 97 5.82 -2.82 -14.96
N VAL A 98 4.88 -2.92 -15.87
CA VAL A 98 3.50 -3.36 -15.59
C VAL A 98 3.33 -4.76 -16.17
N VAL A 99 2.77 -5.68 -15.40
CA VAL A 99 2.58 -7.07 -15.84
C VAL A 99 1.17 -7.56 -15.52
N ASP A 100 0.57 -8.23 -16.49
CA ASP A 100 -0.60 -9.07 -16.25
C ASP A 100 -0.12 -10.43 -15.73
N LYS A 101 -0.50 -10.77 -14.50
CA LYS A 101 -0.16 -12.08 -13.94
C LYS A 101 -1.05 -13.15 -14.56
N TYR A 102 -0.46 -14.28 -14.95
CA TYR A 102 -1.21 -15.43 -15.48
C TYR A 102 -2.18 -16.05 -14.46
N ASN A 103 -2.02 -15.77 -13.17
CA ASN A 103 -2.82 -16.31 -12.08
C ASN A 103 -3.69 -15.27 -11.36
N GLY A 104 -3.81 -14.04 -11.88
CA GLY A 104 -4.60 -12.97 -11.27
C GLY A 104 -5.35 -12.14 -12.32
N PRO A 105 -6.49 -11.54 -11.96
CA PRO A 105 -7.27 -10.75 -12.92
C PRO A 105 -6.80 -9.29 -13.06
N HIS A 106 -5.95 -8.81 -12.15
CA HIS A 106 -5.52 -7.41 -12.10
C HIS A 106 -4.03 -7.28 -12.47
N PRO A 107 -3.63 -6.17 -13.10
CA PRO A 107 -2.25 -5.86 -13.40
C PRO A 107 -1.46 -5.57 -12.12
N HIS A 108 -0.16 -5.84 -12.19
CA HIS A 108 0.78 -5.61 -11.12
C HIS A 108 1.91 -4.70 -11.56
N PHE A 109 2.29 -3.76 -10.70
CA PHE A 109 3.51 -2.98 -10.84
C PHE A 109 4.69 -3.76 -10.29
N ILE A 110 5.73 -3.91 -11.11
CA ILE A 110 7.03 -4.42 -10.67
C ILE A 110 7.85 -3.25 -10.16
N ILE A 111 8.30 -3.31 -8.91
CA ILE A 111 9.01 -2.20 -8.26
C ILE A 111 10.47 -2.57 -8.03
N SER A 112 11.39 -1.63 -8.21
CA SER A 112 12.84 -1.81 -8.00
C SER A 112 13.29 -2.00 -6.54
N ASN A 113 12.37 -2.31 -5.62
CA ASN A 113 12.70 -2.64 -4.24
C ASN A 113 13.01 -4.14 -4.08
N MET A 114 13.82 -4.49 -3.09
CA MET A 114 14.02 -5.89 -2.69
C MET A 114 12.71 -6.45 -2.14
N GLY A 115 12.25 -7.54 -2.77
CA GLY A 115 11.10 -8.28 -2.31
C GLY A 115 11.42 -8.99 -0.99
N ARG A 116 11.09 -8.37 0.14
CA ARG A 116 11.23 -8.96 1.47
C ARG A 116 9.88 -9.07 2.16
N GLY A 117 9.64 -10.19 2.83
CA GLY A 117 8.52 -10.34 3.76
C GLY A 117 8.42 -9.18 4.75
N GLY A 118 7.18 -8.77 5.05
CA GLY A 118 6.84 -7.65 5.93
C GLY A 118 6.61 -6.31 5.22
N TYR A 119 6.80 -6.24 3.89
CA TYR A 119 6.25 -5.18 3.05
C TYR A 119 4.83 -5.47 2.53
N SER A 120 4.37 -6.72 2.62
CA SER A 120 3.01 -7.13 2.19
C SER A 120 1.93 -6.30 2.90
N GLY A 121 0.93 -5.87 2.14
CA GLY A 121 -0.10 -4.93 2.56
C GLY A 121 0.35 -3.47 2.65
N GLY A 122 1.64 -3.18 2.44
CA GLY A 122 2.20 -1.83 2.46
C GLY A 122 1.76 -1.00 1.25
N PRO A 123 1.56 0.32 1.42
CA PRO A 123 1.21 1.19 0.31
C PRO A 123 2.43 1.43 -0.59
N VAL A 124 2.17 1.49 -1.90
CA VAL A 124 3.11 2.04 -2.89
C VAL A 124 2.60 3.41 -3.28
N LEU A 125 3.32 4.46 -2.86
CA LEU A 125 2.97 5.84 -3.15
C LEU A 125 3.69 6.29 -4.41
N SER A 126 2.95 6.87 -5.35
CA SER A 126 3.53 7.53 -6.51
C SER A 126 4.17 8.87 -6.11
N GLU A 127 5.19 9.30 -6.85
CA GLU A 127 5.72 10.66 -6.78
C GLU A 127 4.67 11.76 -7.04
N TYR A 128 3.53 11.41 -7.63
CA TYR A 128 2.40 12.30 -7.85
C TYR A 128 1.47 12.42 -6.62
N GLY A 129 1.78 11.75 -5.50
CA GLY A 129 1.09 11.93 -4.22
C GLY A 129 -0.15 11.04 -3.98
N PHE A 130 -0.39 10.06 -4.84
CA PHE A 130 -1.49 9.10 -4.70
C PHE A 130 -1.00 7.66 -4.48
N LEU A 131 -1.89 6.80 -3.97
CA LEU A 131 -1.69 5.36 -3.88
C LEU A 131 -1.65 4.77 -5.30
N LEU A 132 -0.49 4.25 -5.69
CA LEU A 132 -0.30 3.52 -6.93
C LEU A 132 -0.81 2.07 -6.82
N GLY A 133 -0.67 1.47 -5.65
CA GLY A 133 -1.05 0.08 -5.44
C GLY A 133 -0.68 -0.40 -4.04
N VAL A 134 -0.95 -1.68 -3.78
CA VAL A 134 -0.64 -2.34 -2.51
C VAL A 134 0.36 -3.46 -2.77
N LEU A 135 1.46 -3.50 -2.02
CA LEU A 135 2.44 -4.59 -2.10
C LEU A 135 1.80 -5.92 -1.73
N THR A 136 1.86 -6.92 -2.61
CA THR A 136 1.23 -8.24 -2.35
C THR A 136 2.26 -9.26 -1.84
N GLU A 137 3.35 -9.52 -2.56
CA GLU A 137 4.49 -10.33 -2.10
C GLU A 137 5.62 -10.27 -3.13
N SER A 138 6.76 -10.92 -2.86
CA SER A 138 7.82 -11.14 -3.85
C SER A 138 7.38 -12.17 -4.88
N LEU A 139 7.41 -11.81 -6.16
CA LEU A 139 7.23 -12.77 -7.24
C LEU A 139 8.48 -13.66 -7.33
N VAL A 140 8.41 -14.84 -6.70
CA VAL A 140 9.44 -15.88 -6.78
C VAL A 140 9.04 -17.01 -7.71
N ALA A 141 10.01 -17.57 -8.44
CA ALA A 141 9.84 -18.80 -9.19
C ALA A 141 10.53 -19.96 -8.45
N ASN A 142 9.96 -21.17 -8.55
CA ASN A 142 10.60 -22.43 -8.14
C ASN A 142 11.09 -22.51 -6.68
N ASN A 143 10.35 -21.96 -5.71
CA ASN A 143 10.73 -21.93 -4.28
C ASN A 143 12.11 -21.29 -4.00
N GLN A 144 12.57 -20.41 -4.88
CA GLN A 144 13.77 -19.64 -4.61
C GLN A 144 13.52 -18.60 -3.50
N SER A 145 14.61 -18.13 -2.89
CA SER A 145 14.53 -17.11 -1.83
C SER A 145 13.72 -15.91 -2.29
N GLU A 146 12.84 -15.39 -1.42
CA GLU A 146 12.08 -14.14 -1.64
C GLU A 146 12.96 -13.00 -2.10
N GLU A 147 14.22 -12.96 -1.62
CA GLU A 147 15.22 -11.95 -1.97
C GLU A 147 15.65 -11.98 -3.45
N LEU A 148 15.35 -13.06 -4.18
CA LEU A 148 15.59 -13.19 -5.62
C LEU A 148 14.35 -12.84 -6.45
N GLY A 149 13.21 -12.60 -5.80
CA GLY A 149 11.96 -12.25 -6.44
C GLY A 149 11.84 -10.76 -6.74
N TYR A 150 10.91 -10.43 -7.63
CA TYR A 150 10.55 -9.04 -7.91
C TYR A 150 9.52 -8.55 -6.89
N SER A 151 9.71 -7.37 -6.33
CA SER A 151 8.64 -6.71 -5.55
C SER A 151 7.48 -6.39 -6.47
N SER A 152 6.27 -6.76 -6.04
CA SER A 152 5.07 -6.57 -6.83
C SER A 152 3.97 -5.90 -6.02
N ALA A 153 3.29 -4.95 -6.66
CA ALA A 153 2.13 -4.29 -6.10
C ALA A 153 0.92 -4.46 -7.02
N ILE A 154 -0.21 -4.89 -6.46
CA ILE A 154 -1.49 -4.95 -7.17
C ILE A 154 -2.01 -3.52 -7.39
N SER A 155 -2.59 -3.26 -8.56
CA SER A 155 -3.23 -1.98 -8.89
C SER A 155 -4.36 -1.63 -7.91
N VAL A 156 -4.83 -0.39 -7.94
CA VAL A 156 -5.87 0.10 -7.02
C VAL A 156 -7.30 -0.30 -7.39
N GLU A 157 -7.56 -0.76 -8.62
CA GLU A 157 -8.92 -1.14 -9.04
C GLU A 157 -9.59 -2.18 -8.12
N PRO A 158 -8.96 -3.31 -7.73
CA PRO A 158 -9.58 -4.27 -6.81
C PRO A 158 -9.93 -3.66 -5.44
N LEU A 159 -9.15 -2.68 -4.98
CA LEU A 159 -9.48 -1.92 -3.77
C LEU A 159 -10.72 -1.05 -3.99
N LEU A 160 -10.83 -0.36 -5.12
CA LEU A 160 -11.99 0.45 -5.47
C LEU A 160 -13.26 -0.40 -5.58
N VAL A 161 -13.17 -1.58 -6.19
CA VAL A 161 -14.27 -2.57 -6.25
C VAL A 161 -14.71 -2.97 -4.84
N LEU A 162 -13.77 -3.37 -3.98
CA LEU A 162 -14.08 -3.76 -2.61
C LEU A 162 -14.78 -2.66 -1.79
N LEU A 163 -14.29 -1.42 -1.93
CA LEU A 163 -14.88 -0.25 -1.30
C LEU A 163 -16.33 -0.06 -1.78
N GLN A 164 -16.55 -0.07 -3.09
CA GLN A 164 -17.86 0.12 -3.71
C GLN A 164 -18.86 -0.98 -3.31
N GLU A 165 -18.48 -2.25 -3.40
CA GLU A 165 -19.34 -3.39 -3.06
C GLU A 165 -19.77 -3.41 -1.58
N ASN A 166 -18.96 -2.80 -0.71
CA ASN A 166 -19.22 -2.73 0.72
C ASN A 166 -19.80 -1.39 1.17
N GLY A 167 -20.13 -0.49 0.23
CA GLY A 167 -20.69 0.83 0.53
C GLY A 167 -19.74 1.72 1.34
N VAL A 168 -18.43 1.53 1.17
CA VAL A 168 -17.39 2.35 1.79
C VAL A 168 -16.94 3.38 0.77
N TYR A 169 -17.20 4.66 1.05
CA TYR A 169 -16.86 5.75 0.14
C TYR A 169 -15.66 6.52 0.71
N PRO A 170 -14.49 6.46 0.06
CA PRO A 170 -13.30 7.19 0.52
C PRO A 170 -13.56 8.70 0.45
N GLY A 171 -13.44 9.40 1.59
CA GLY A 171 -14.02 10.73 1.77
C GLY A 171 -13.59 11.81 0.78
N LYS A 172 -12.28 12.01 0.55
CA LYS A 172 -11.75 13.05 -0.36
C LYS A 172 -11.59 12.60 -1.81
N ASN A 173 -11.75 11.32 -2.12
CA ASN A 173 -11.80 10.84 -3.51
C ASN A 173 -13.19 11.18 -4.07
N LYS A 174 -13.40 12.45 -4.43
CA LYS A 174 -14.64 12.95 -5.04
C LYS A 174 -14.56 12.97 -6.55
#